data_AF-W9VTV6-F1
#
_entry.id   AF-W9VTV6-F1
#
_cell.length_a   1.000
_cell.length_b   1.000
_cell.length_c   1.000
_cell.angle_alpha   90.00
_cell.angle_beta   90.00
_cell.angle_gamma   90.00
#
_symmetry.space_group_name_H-M   'P 1'
#
loop_
_entity.id
_entity.type
_entity.pdbx_description
1 polymer ?
#
loop_
_entity_poly.entity_id
_entity_poly.type
_entity_poly.pdbx_seq_one_letter_code
_entity_poly.pdbx_strand_id
1 'polypeptide(L)'
;MSTVPSSLAFLSWGTTTGLVYTAATSGVVAWLSYTGNELTPVGQLDPTQYQVENAILINKKVTVEAHPGKVAAFHYFEPSGLPGQDLYQIRLFYIQKTLPSDAPGVANQIRLVCYTQTVTDFKGGKKSDWYRSPTFDDKKLIATADSPLTVAYDLNIGIVRLYYKKSGENKLRVVFTKGKPDSKGQDTWIERVAADKF
;
A
#
# COMPACT_ATOMS: atom_id res chain seq x y z
N MET A 1 0.79 24.48 -14.96
CA MET A 1 -0.02 23.86 -13.89
C MET A 1 0.91 22.98 -13.08
N SER A 2 1.08 23.27 -11.79
CA SER A 2 1.90 22.46 -10.89
C SER A 2 1.16 21.16 -10.60
N THR A 3 1.63 20.07 -11.19
CA THR A 3 1.32 18.71 -10.73
C THR A 3 2.06 18.48 -9.42
N VAL A 4 1.50 17.61 -8.57
CA VAL A 4 2.01 17.08 -7.29
C VAL A 4 1.26 17.69 -6.07
N PRO A 5 0.47 16.85 -5.38
CA PRO A 5 1.00 16.05 -4.30
C PRO A 5 1.18 14.60 -4.75
N SER A 6 2.40 14.10 -4.68
CA SER A 6 2.71 12.68 -4.75
C SER A 6 2.77 12.22 -3.31
N SER A 7 1.69 11.66 -2.79
CA SER A 7 1.84 10.77 -1.64
C SER A 7 2.71 9.62 -2.11
N LEU A 8 3.90 9.60 -1.54
CA LEU A 8 4.87 8.54 -1.64
C LEU A 8 4.75 7.75 -0.34
N ALA A 9 4.63 6.42 -0.42
CA ALA A 9 4.71 5.59 0.77
C ALA A 9 6.10 4.96 0.83
N PHE A 10 6.88 5.35 1.84
CA PHE A 10 8.18 4.77 2.13
C PHE A 10 8.00 3.57 3.06
N LEU A 11 8.57 2.44 2.66
CA LEU A 11 8.64 1.21 3.44
C LEU A 11 10.11 0.88 3.65
N SER A 12 10.50 0.39 4.83
CA SER A 12 11.90 0.09 5.13
C SER A 12 12.00 -1.14 6.02
N TRP A 13 12.89 -2.06 5.64
CA TRP A 13 13.18 -3.32 6.32
C TRP A 13 14.69 -3.53 6.40
N GLY A 14 15.30 -3.11 7.52
CA GLY A 14 16.75 -3.19 7.66
C GLY A 14 17.45 -2.43 6.52
N THR A 15 18.13 -3.14 5.62
CA THR A 15 18.88 -2.59 4.48
C THR A 15 18.07 -2.52 3.17
N THR A 16 16.81 -2.94 3.17
CA THR A 16 15.91 -2.80 2.02
C THR A 16 14.93 -1.66 2.27
N THR A 17 14.80 -0.77 1.30
CA THR A 17 13.79 0.30 1.30
C THR A 17 12.93 0.18 0.05
N GLY A 18 11.65 0.49 0.18
CA GLY A 18 10.67 0.51 -0.88
C GLY A 18 9.96 1.85 -0.94
N LEU A 19 9.62 2.27 -2.15
CA LEU A 19 8.88 3.47 -2.44
C LEU A 19 7.68 3.08 -3.30
N VAL A 20 6.48 3.25 -2.77
CA VAL A 20 5.25 3.17 -3.56
C VAL A 20 4.86 4.57 -4.01
N TYR A 21 4.54 4.73 -5.29
CA TYR A 21 4.16 6.02 -5.84
C TYR A 21 3.15 5.87 -6.98
N THR A 22 2.43 6.96 -7.27
CA THR A 22 1.56 7.07 -8.45
C THR A 22 2.26 7.86 -9.54
N ALA A 23 2.38 7.32 -10.75
CA ALA A 23 2.80 8.09 -11.92
C ALA A 23 1.78 9.20 -12.20
N ALA A 24 2.22 10.47 -12.22
CA ALA A 24 1.32 11.62 -12.26
C ALA A 24 0.41 11.68 -13.51
N THR A 25 0.91 11.22 -14.66
CA THR A 25 0.18 11.27 -15.94
C THR A 25 -0.81 10.13 -16.08
N SER A 26 -0.38 8.89 -15.82
CA SER A 26 -1.22 7.71 -15.99
C SER A 26 -2.09 7.41 -14.76
N GLY A 27 -1.60 7.70 -13.55
CA GLY A 27 -2.19 7.24 -12.29
C GLY A 27 -1.78 5.81 -11.91
N VAL A 28 -0.92 5.17 -12.71
CA VAL A 28 -0.39 3.83 -12.42
C VAL A 28 0.40 3.87 -11.12
N VAL A 29 0.10 2.92 -10.23
CA VAL A 29 0.86 2.73 -9.00
C VAL A 29 2.08 1.87 -9.30
N ALA A 30 3.26 2.37 -8.96
CA ALA A 30 4.55 1.73 -9.18
C ALA A 30 5.28 1.52 -7.85
N TRP A 31 6.25 0.63 -7.89
CA TRP A 31 7.11 0.26 -6.77
C TRP A 31 8.57 0.43 -7.18
N LEU A 32 9.33 1.18 -6.40
CA LEU A 32 10.78 1.25 -6.50
C LEU A 32 11.36 0.65 -5.22
N SER A 33 12.14 -0.43 -5.34
CA SER A 33 12.93 -0.94 -4.21
C SER A 33 14.40 -0.63 -4.39
N TYR A 34 15.03 -0.37 -3.26
CA TYR A 34 16.47 -0.27 -3.06
C TYR A 34 16.90 -1.34 -2.06
N THR A 35 17.93 -2.11 -2.38
CA THR A 35 18.58 -3.05 -1.45
C THR A 35 20.08 -2.80 -1.44
N GLY A 36 20.63 -2.37 -0.30
CA GLY A 36 22.05 -2.06 -0.18
C GLY A 36 22.39 -1.38 1.16
N ASN A 37 23.69 -1.19 1.39
CA ASN A 37 24.20 -0.41 2.52
C ASN A 37 24.56 0.98 1.99
N GLU A 38 23.91 2.03 2.50
CA GLU A 38 24.16 3.46 2.28
C GLU A 38 24.47 3.95 0.85
N LEU A 39 23.67 4.91 0.38
CA LEU A 39 24.07 5.78 -0.72
C LEU A 39 25.07 6.80 -0.19
N THR A 40 26.37 6.51 -0.23
CA THR A 40 27.36 7.58 -0.09
C THR A 40 27.12 8.57 -1.24
N PRO A 41 26.91 9.89 -0.98
CA PRO A 41 26.59 10.88 -2.01
C PRO A 41 27.62 11.05 -3.15
N VAL A 42 28.75 10.36 -3.03
CA VAL A 42 29.96 10.52 -3.85
C VAL A 42 30.30 9.23 -4.63
N GLY A 43 29.53 8.16 -4.45
CA GLY A 43 29.74 6.88 -5.14
C GLY A 43 28.97 6.77 -6.45
N GLN A 44 29.49 5.97 -7.39
CA GLN A 44 28.70 5.54 -8.55
C GLN A 44 27.49 4.73 -8.07
N LEU A 45 26.31 5.04 -8.59
CA LEU A 45 25.11 4.26 -8.36
C LEU A 45 25.32 2.84 -8.89
N ASP A 46 25.18 1.84 -8.03
CA ASP A 46 25.11 0.45 -8.47
C ASP A 46 23.67 0.15 -8.92
N PRO A 47 23.40 0.01 -10.22
CA PRO A 47 22.05 -0.21 -10.72
C PRO A 47 21.46 -1.55 -10.26
N THR A 48 22.28 -2.50 -9.77
CA THR A 48 21.79 -3.78 -9.24
C THR A 48 21.10 -3.63 -7.88
N GLN A 49 21.36 -2.53 -7.17
CA GLN A 49 20.71 -2.21 -5.89
C GLN A 49 19.28 -1.68 -6.08
N TYR A 50 18.90 -1.29 -7.30
CA TYR A 50 17.59 -0.72 -7.60
C TYR A 50 16.77 -1.68 -8.46
N GLN A 51 15.50 -1.84 -8.08
CA GLN A 51 14.52 -2.52 -8.91
C GLN A 51 13.29 -1.63 -9.04
N VAL A 52 12.95 -1.29 -10.28
CA VAL A 52 11.74 -0.53 -10.61
C VAL A 52 10.70 -1.50 -11.15
N GLU A 53 9.60 -1.65 -10.42
CA GLU A 53 8.36 -2.22 -10.94
C GLU A 53 7.46 -1.07 -11.40
N ASN A 54 7.46 -0.82 -12.71
CA ASN A 54 6.71 0.29 -13.33
C ASN A 54 5.18 0.17 -13.17
N ALA A 55 4.69 -0.96 -12.69
CA ALA A 55 3.29 -1.17 -12.31
C ALA A 55 3.18 -2.27 -11.26
N ILE A 56 2.43 -1.99 -10.20
CA ILE A 56 1.92 -3.03 -9.31
C ILE A 56 0.79 -3.75 -10.04
N LEU A 57 0.94 -5.05 -10.23
CA LEU A 57 -0.01 -5.90 -10.95
C LEU A 57 -0.68 -6.89 -10.01
N ILE A 58 -2.01 -6.84 -9.95
CA ILE A 58 -2.80 -7.83 -9.21
C ILE A 58 -2.86 -9.10 -10.05
N ASN A 59 -2.46 -10.23 -9.44
CA ASN A 59 -2.42 -11.54 -10.09
C ASN A 59 -1.72 -11.51 -11.46
N LYS A 60 -0.68 -10.65 -11.60
CA LYS A 60 0.07 -10.38 -12.84
C LYS A 60 -0.75 -9.86 -14.03
N LYS A 61 -2.00 -9.48 -13.83
CA LYS A 61 -2.94 -9.17 -14.93
C LYS A 61 -3.50 -7.76 -14.89
N VAL A 62 -3.70 -7.22 -13.69
CA VAL A 62 -4.49 -5.99 -13.52
C VAL A 62 -3.60 -4.90 -12.96
N THR A 63 -3.45 -3.83 -13.73
CA THR A 63 -2.70 -2.65 -13.30
C THR A 63 -3.46 -1.92 -12.20
N VAL A 64 -2.78 -1.63 -11.09
CA VAL A 64 -3.33 -0.77 -10.03
C VAL A 64 -3.25 0.69 -10.48
N GLU A 65 -4.41 1.34 -10.56
CA GLU A 65 -4.53 2.76 -10.93
C GLU A 65 -5.21 3.56 -9.81
N ALA A 66 -4.55 4.63 -9.37
CA ALA A 66 -4.99 5.50 -8.31
C ALA A 66 -4.99 6.97 -8.74
N HIS A 67 -5.78 7.80 -8.04
CA HIS A 67 -5.66 9.24 -8.19
C HIS A 67 -4.22 9.67 -7.80
N PRO A 68 -3.63 10.67 -8.50
CA PRO A 68 -2.29 11.14 -8.17
C PRO A 68 -2.14 11.47 -6.68
N GLY A 69 -1.16 10.82 -6.04
CA GLY A 69 -0.87 10.96 -4.63
C GLY A 69 -1.93 10.40 -3.69
N LYS A 70 -2.76 9.46 -4.15
CA LYS A 70 -3.78 8.82 -3.30
C LYS A 70 -3.44 7.37 -3.05
N VAL A 71 -2.24 7.15 -2.52
CA VAL A 71 -1.73 5.86 -2.05
C VAL A 71 -1.24 5.99 -0.62
N ALA A 72 -1.43 4.94 0.17
CA ALA A 72 -0.91 4.80 1.51
C ALA A 72 -0.54 3.34 1.74
N ALA A 73 0.63 3.07 2.29
CA ALA A 73 1.06 1.70 2.56
C ALA A 73 1.68 1.59 3.94
N PHE A 74 1.57 0.41 4.52
CA PHE A 74 2.39 0.01 5.64
C PHE A 74 2.95 -1.38 5.36
N HIS A 75 4.02 -1.71 6.06
CA HIS A 75 4.59 -3.03 6.06
C HIS A 75 4.65 -3.59 7.48
N TYR A 76 4.77 -4.89 7.58
CA TYR A 76 5.14 -5.55 8.82
C TYR A 76 5.89 -6.84 8.54
N PHE A 77 6.61 -7.29 9.55
CA PHE A 77 7.32 -8.55 9.57
C PHE A 77 6.51 -9.57 10.36
N GLU A 78 6.36 -10.76 9.79
CA GLU A 78 5.68 -11.87 10.44
C GLU A 78 6.67 -13.03 10.64
N PRO A 79 7.17 -13.23 11.88
CA PRO A 79 8.02 -14.36 12.17
C PRO A 79 7.23 -15.66 12.05
N SER A 80 7.78 -16.61 11.32
CA SER A 80 7.19 -17.94 11.11
C SER A 80 7.59 -18.95 12.20
N GLY A 81 8.70 -18.69 12.90
CA GLY A 81 9.33 -19.66 13.80
C GLY A 81 10.05 -20.80 13.08
N LEU A 82 10.03 -20.83 11.75
CA LEU A 82 10.74 -21.80 10.92
C LEU A 82 11.86 -21.12 10.12
N PRO A 83 13.07 -21.70 10.05
CA PRO A 83 14.16 -21.10 9.30
C PRO A 83 13.78 -20.78 7.86
N GLY A 84 13.95 -19.52 7.46
CA GLY A 84 13.74 -19.06 6.09
C GLY A 84 12.28 -18.87 5.66
N GLN A 85 11.30 -19.04 6.55
CA GLN A 85 9.88 -18.89 6.24
C GLN A 85 9.24 -17.60 6.77
N ASP A 86 10.03 -16.73 7.40
CA ASP A 86 9.54 -15.43 7.83
C ASP A 86 9.01 -14.62 6.65
N LEU A 87 7.92 -13.89 6.88
CA LEU A 87 7.19 -13.21 5.82
C LEU A 87 7.37 -11.69 5.91
N TYR A 88 7.69 -11.08 4.78
CA TYR A 88 7.43 -9.67 4.53
C TYR A 88 6.00 -9.49 4.05
N GLN A 89 5.31 -8.57 4.70
CA GLN A 89 3.92 -8.24 4.43
C GLN A 89 3.82 -6.76 4.07
N ILE A 90 3.11 -6.45 2.99
CA ILE A 90 2.72 -5.08 2.63
C ILE A 90 1.21 -5.03 2.46
N ARG A 91 0.63 -3.93 2.93
CA ARG A 91 -0.75 -3.56 2.61
C ARG A 91 -0.71 -2.19 1.96
N LEU A 92 -1.24 -2.10 0.76
CA LEU A 92 -1.30 -0.88 -0.03
C LEU A 92 -2.76 -0.50 -0.24
N PHE A 93 -3.10 0.65 0.31
CA PHE A 93 -4.38 1.32 0.14
C PHE A 93 -4.27 2.38 -0.95
N TYR A 94 -5.32 2.54 -1.73
CA TYR A 94 -5.36 3.58 -2.73
C TYR A 94 -6.77 4.06 -3.03
N ILE A 95 -6.92 5.32 -3.43
CA ILE A 95 -8.18 5.85 -3.97
C ILE A 95 -8.16 5.63 -5.48
N GLN A 96 -9.05 4.78 -5.95
CA GLN A 96 -9.10 4.33 -7.33
C GLN A 96 -9.50 5.47 -8.29
N LYS A 97 -8.75 5.62 -9.39
CA LYS A 97 -8.98 6.64 -10.43
C LYS A 97 -10.00 6.21 -11.49
N THR A 98 -9.86 4.99 -11.99
CA THR A 98 -10.60 4.40 -13.12
C THR A 98 -11.31 3.15 -12.65
N LEU A 99 -12.50 2.83 -13.20
CA LEU A 99 -13.20 1.59 -12.85
C LEU A 99 -12.28 0.37 -13.10
N PRO A 100 -12.15 -0.57 -12.15
CA PRO A 100 -11.24 -1.69 -12.31
C PRO A 100 -11.82 -2.64 -13.35
N SER A 101 -10.95 -3.23 -14.17
CA SER A 101 -11.37 -4.29 -15.08
C SER A 101 -11.64 -5.62 -14.37
N ASP A 102 -11.15 -5.78 -13.13
CA ASP A 102 -11.13 -7.04 -12.38
C ASP A 102 -12.26 -7.20 -11.35
N ALA A 103 -12.98 -6.12 -11.06
CA ALA A 103 -14.08 -6.14 -10.10
C ALA A 103 -15.03 -4.96 -10.34
N PRO A 104 -16.35 -5.12 -10.07
CA PRO A 104 -17.25 -3.99 -10.06
C PRO A 104 -16.78 -2.94 -9.05
N GLY A 105 -17.08 -1.66 -9.33
CA GLY A 105 -16.65 -0.56 -8.49
C GLY A 105 -17.33 0.74 -8.85
N VAL A 106 -16.99 1.78 -8.09
CA VAL A 106 -17.41 3.16 -8.35
C VAL A 106 -16.19 4.08 -8.28
N ALA A 107 -16.31 5.30 -8.80
CA ALA A 107 -15.24 6.30 -8.70
C ALA A 107 -14.92 6.62 -7.23
N ASN A 108 -13.66 6.96 -6.96
CA ASN A 108 -13.13 7.30 -5.63
C ASN A 108 -13.26 6.20 -4.56
N GLN A 109 -13.46 4.96 -4.97
CA GLN A 109 -13.48 3.82 -4.06
C GLN A 109 -12.07 3.59 -3.49
N ILE A 110 -11.97 3.45 -2.17
CA ILE A 110 -10.75 3.01 -1.51
C ILE A 110 -10.62 1.51 -1.71
N ARG A 111 -9.45 1.06 -2.14
CA ARG A 111 -9.14 -0.36 -2.31
C ARG A 111 -7.87 -0.74 -1.57
N LEU A 112 -7.79 -2.04 -1.25
CA LEU A 112 -6.64 -2.67 -0.62
C LEU A 112 -6.08 -3.75 -1.56
N VAL A 113 -4.78 -3.67 -1.82
CA VAL A 113 -3.98 -4.78 -2.35
C VAL A 113 -2.94 -5.20 -1.33
N CYS A 114 -2.73 -6.50 -1.24
CA CYS A 114 -1.84 -7.15 -0.31
C CYS A 114 -0.66 -7.74 -1.06
N TYR A 115 0.45 -7.83 -0.37
CA TYR A 115 1.66 -8.51 -0.81
C TYR A 115 2.19 -9.33 0.34
N THR A 116 2.56 -10.56 0.03
CA THR A 116 3.15 -11.51 0.96
C THR A 116 4.31 -12.19 0.25
N GLN A 117 5.48 -12.21 0.88
CA GLN A 117 6.62 -12.97 0.38
C GLN A 117 7.50 -13.43 1.53
N THR A 118 8.16 -14.58 1.39
CA THR A 118 9.21 -14.98 2.33
C THR A 118 10.38 -14.01 2.25
N VAL A 119 11.05 -13.76 3.37
CA VAL A 119 12.27 -12.93 3.42
C VAL A 119 13.35 -13.48 2.49
N THR A 120 13.47 -14.81 2.43
CA THR A 120 14.43 -15.51 1.57
C THR A 120 14.19 -15.20 0.11
N ASP A 121 12.94 -15.32 -0.35
CA ASP A 121 12.58 -15.07 -1.75
C ASP A 121 12.69 -13.59 -2.09
N PHE A 122 12.30 -12.70 -1.16
CA PHE A 122 12.41 -11.26 -1.33
C PHE A 122 13.86 -10.80 -1.49
N LYS A 123 14.75 -11.24 -0.58
CA LYS A 123 16.19 -10.95 -0.68
C LYS A 123 16.84 -11.61 -1.90
N GLY A 124 16.30 -12.76 -2.33
CA GLY A 124 16.70 -13.43 -3.57
C GLY A 124 16.18 -12.76 -4.85
N GLY A 125 15.47 -11.63 -4.75
CA GLY A 125 14.93 -10.91 -5.90
C GLY A 125 13.85 -11.67 -6.67
N LYS A 126 13.21 -12.67 -6.03
CA LYS A 126 12.11 -13.38 -6.67
C LYS A 126 10.89 -12.46 -6.73
N LYS A 127 10.16 -12.51 -7.83
CA LYS A 127 8.89 -11.78 -7.95
C LYS A 127 7.82 -12.46 -7.11
N SER A 128 7.03 -11.68 -6.39
CA SER A 128 5.81 -12.14 -5.73
C SER A 128 4.60 -11.42 -6.33
N ASP A 129 3.42 -12.00 -6.14
CA ASP A 129 2.19 -11.49 -6.68
C ASP A 129 1.46 -10.62 -5.67
N TRP A 130 0.97 -9.49 -6.17
CA TRP A 130 0.01 -8.68 -5.44
C TRP A 130 -1.39 -9.26 -5.63
N TYR A 131 -2.21 -9.19 -4.59
CA TYR A 131 -3.56 -9.75 -4.61
C TYR A 131 -4.56 -8.84 -3.88
N ARG A 132 -5.85 -8.94 -4.21
CA ARG A 132 -6.92 -8.23 -3.50
C ARG A 132 -7.13 -8.86 -2.13
N SER A 133 -7.33 -8.05 -1.10
CA SER A 133 -7.85 -8.59 0.17
C SER A 133 -9.25 -9.18 -0.09
N PRO A 134 -9.52 -10.44 0.29
CA PRO A 134 -10.83 -11.06 0.10
C PRO A 134 -11.92 -10.51 1.03
N THR A 135 -11.53 -9.81 2.10
CA THR A 135 -12.43 -9.35 3.17
C THR A 135 -12.51 -7.83 3.31
N PHE A 136 -11.70 -7.08 2.56
CA PHE A 136 -11.78 -5.62 2.55
C PHE A 136 -13.05 -5.18 1.83
N ASP A 137 -14.00 -4.62 2.59
CA ASP A 137 -15.29 -4.15 2.07
C ASP A 137 -15.14 -2.82 1.33
N ASP A 138 -14.51 -2.89 0.16
CA ASP A 138 -14.25 -1.74 -0.69
C ASP A 138 -15.54 -1.02 -1.09
N LYS A 139 -16.68 -1.71 -1.20
CA LYS A 139 -17.97 -1.14 -1.63
C LYS A 139 -18.51 -0.07 -0.69
N LYS A 140 -18.12 -0.10 0.58
CA LYS A 140 -18.57 0.90 1.59
C LYS A 140 -17.63 2.10 1.73
N LEU A 141 -16.44 2.01 1.16
CA LEU A 141 -15.36 2.98 1.39
C LEU A 141 -15.19 3.88 0.16
N ILE A 142 -16.08 4.87 0.04
CA ILE A 142 -16.04 5.85 -1.04
C ILE A 142 -15.48 7.16 -0.48
N ALA A 143 -14.27 7.53 -0.91
CA ALA A 143 -13.62 8.76 -0.52
C ALA A 143 -14.06 9.94 -1.41
N THR A 144 -13.73 11.16 -1.00
CA THR A 144 -13.64 12.27 -1.95
C THR A 144 -12.30 12.21 -2.70
N ALA A 145 -12.26 12.71 -3.94
CA ALA A 145 -11.08 12.64 -4.80
C ALA A 145 -9.86 13.37 -4.20
N ASP A 146 -10.10 14.42 -3.40
CA ASP A 146 -9.08 15.19 -2.71
C ASP A 146 -8.76 14.66 -1.30
N SER A 147 -9.44 13.60 -0.85
CA SER A 147 -9.29 13.02 0.49
C SER A 147 -7.81 12.79 0.82
N PRO A 148 -7.34 13.12 2.03
CA PRO A 148 -6.08 12.53 2.50
C PRO A 148 -6.23 11.01 2.52
N LEU A 149 -5.13 10.30 2.30
CA LEU A 149 -5.08 8.87 2.53
C LEU A 149 -3.80 8.59 3.29
N THR A 150 -3.93 8.12 4.52
CA THR A 150 -2.78 7.75 5.35
C THR A 150 -3.11 6.54 6.18
N VAL A 151 -2.10 5.72 6.44
CA VAL A 151 -2.23 4.48 7.19
C VAL A 151 -1.14 4.40 8.24
N ALA A 152 -1.51 3.94 9.43
CA ALA A 152 -0.60 3.63 10.51
C ALA A 152 -0.81 2.19 10.97
N TYR A 153 0.29 1.50 11.29
CA TYR A 153 0.25 0.19 11.91
C TYR A 153 0.86 0.27 13.30
N ASP A 154 0.06 -0.09 14.29
CA ASP A 154 0.44 -0.10 15.70
C ASP A 154 0.93 -1.50 16.07
N LEU A 155 2.25 -1.66 16.15
CA LEU A 155 2.91 -2.93 16.43
C LEU A 155 2.57 -3.49 17.82
N ASN A 156 2.28 -2.62 18.79
CA ASN A 156 2.10 -3.05 20.19
C ASN A 156 0.76 -3.78 20.38
N ILE A 157 -0.29 -3.31 19.72
CA ILE A 157 -1.63 -3.91 19.78
C ILE A 157 -2.03 -4.63 18.49
N GLY A 158 -1.17 -4.58 17.47
CA GLY A 158 -1.39 -5.19 16.16
C GLY A 158 -2.52 -4.55 15.37
N ILE A 159 -2.84 -3.27 15.55
CA ILE A 159 -4.00 -2.66 14.85
C ILE A 159 -3.52 -1.75 13.73
N VAL A 160 -4.13 -1.88 12.56
CA VAL A 160 -3.97 -0.95 11.44
C VAL A 160 -5.06 0.10 11.50
N ARG A 161 -4.73 1.35 11.20
CA ARG A 161 -5.68 2.46 11.10
C ARG A 161 -5.46 3.20 9.78
N LEU A 162 -6.48 3.21 8.93
CA LEU A 162 -6.54 3.95 7.67
C LEU A 162 -7.43 5.17 7.85
N TYR A 163 -6.91 6.36 7.55
CA TYR A 163 -7.64 7.62 7.66
C TYR A 163 -7.96 8.20 6.30
N TYR A 164 -9.18 8.70 6.14
CA TYR A 164 -9.70 9.28 4.89
C TYR A 164 -10.93 10.16 5.15
N LYS A 165 -11.42 10.83 4.12
CA LYS A 165 -12.61 11.69 4.11
C LYS A 165 -13.61 11.14 3.10
N LYS A 166 -14.87 10.94 3.48
CA LYS A 166 -15.92 10.60 2.50
C LYS A 166 -16.40 11.84 1.75
N SER A 167 -16.99 11.61 0.59
CA SER A 167 -17.68 12.66 -0.15
C SER A 167 -18.88 13.19 0.65
N GLY A 168 -19.07 14.51 0.64
CA GLY A 168 -20.23 15.18 1.24
C GLY A 168 -20.21 15.31 2.77
N GLU A 169 -19.10 14.97 3.44
CA GLU A 169 -18.96 15.18 4.88
C GLU A 169 -17.73 16.01 5.25
N ASN A 170 -17.82 16.75 6.35
CA ASN A 170 -16.68 17.48 6.92
C ASN A 170 -16.08 16.74 8.12
N LYS A 171 -15.89 15.42 7.98
CA LYS A 171 -15.40 14.54 9.03
C LYS A 171 -14.19 13.76 8.55
N LEU A 172 -13.26 13.50 9.47
CA LEU A 172 -12.21 12.50 9.24
C LEU A 172 -12.76 11.13 9.65
N ARG A 173 -12.69 10.16 8.75
CA ARG A 173 -13.01 8.75 9.01
C ARG A 173 -11.75 7.97 9.33
N VAL A 174 -11.93 6.92 10.13
CA VAL A 174 -10.92 5.89 10.34
C VAL A 174 -11.54 4.52 10.09
N VAL A 175 -10.82 3.68 9.35
CA VAL A 175 -11.11 2.26 9.19
C VAL A 175 -9.96 1.48 9.81
N PHE A 176 -10.25 0.52 10.69
CA PHE A 176 -9.22 -0.20 11.44
C PHE A 176 -9.50 -1.70 11.56
N THR A 177 -8.43 -2.48 11.71
CA THR A 177 -8.53 -3.94 11.83
C THR A 177 -8.96 -4.38 13.23
N LYS A 178 -9.68 -5.50 13.32
CA LYS A 178 -9.87 -6.25 14.57
C LYS A 178 -8.62 -7.11 14.86
N GLY A 179 -7.57 -6.47 15.36
CA GLY A 179 -6.31 -7.12 15.70
C GLY A 179 -5.32 -7.21 14.53
N LYS A 180 -4.29 -8.05 14.72
CA LYS A 180 -3.14 -8.19 13.80
C LYS A 180 -3.62 -8.57 12.40
N PRO A 181 -3.13 -7.89 11.34
CA PRO A 181 -3.40 -8.31 9.98
C PRO A 181 -2.95 -9.75 9.73
N ASP A 182 -3.79 -10.50 9.03
CA ASP A 182 -3.54 -11.88 8.66
C ASP A 182 -2.66 -11.96 7.40
N SER A 183 -1.81 -12.98 7.34
CA SER A 183 -0.89 -13.22 6.22
C SER A 183 -1.55 -13.41 4.86
N LYS A 184 -2.83 -13.81 4.83
CA LYS A 184 -3.66 -13.99 3.64
C LYS A 184 -4.54 -12.78 3.35
N GLY A 185 -4.37 -11.69 4.10
CA GLY A 185 -5.14 -10.45 3.95
C GLY A 185 -6.62 -10.59 4.30
N GLN A 186 -7.00 -11.61 5.09
CA GLN A 186 -8.36 -11.84 5.56
C GLN A 186 -8.67 -11.02 6.82
N ASP A 187 -8.46 -9.71 6.70
CA ASP A 187 -8.58 -8.77 7.79
C ASP A 187 -10.06 -8.36 8.00
N THR A 188 -10.51 -8.26 9.24
CA THR A 188 -11.84 -7.70 9.56
C THR A 188 -11.73 -6.21 9.87
N TRP A 189 -12.47 -5.38 9.15
CA TRP A 189 -12.38 -3.92 9.23
C TRP A 189 -13.61 -3.28 9.86
N ILE A 190 -13.40 -2.25 10.68
CA ILE A 190 -14.45 -1.44 11.30
C ILE A 190 -14.21 0.02 10.97
N GLU A 191 -15.27 0.71 10.53
CA GLU A 191 -15.25 2.17 10.30
C GLU A 191 -15.78 2.95 11.52
N ARG A 192 -15.16 4.09 11.83
CA ARG A 192 -15.65 5.10 12.79
C ARG A 192 -15.37 6.52 12.31
N VAL A 193 -15.99 7.50 12.97
CA VAL A 193 -15.57 8.91 12.90
C VAL A 193 -14.33 9.08 13.78
N ALA A 194 -13.24 9.57 13.20
CA ALA A 194 -12.00 9.90 13.91
C ALA A 194 -12.01 11.32 14.46
N ALA A 195 -12.59 12.26 13.70
CA ALA A 195 -12.77 13.65 14.10
C ALA A 195 -14.02 14.25 13.43
N ASP A 196 -14.77 15.04 14.18
CA ASP A 196 -16.01 15.67 13.70
C ASP A 196 -15.80 16.93 12.84
N LYS A 197 -14.56 17.43 12.73
CA LYS A 197 -14.17 18.57 11.89
C LYS A 197 -12.80 18.30 11.25
N PHE A 198 -12.74 18.32 9.92
CA PHE A 198 -11.51 18.12 9.14
C PHE A 198 -11.56 18.80 7.77
#